data_AF-A0A254Q891-F1
#
_entry.id   AF-A0A254Q891-F1
#
_cell.length_a   1.000
_cell.length_b   1.000
_cell.length_c   1.000
_cell.angle_alpha   90.00
_cell.angle_beta   90.00
_cell.angle_gamma   90.00
#
_symmetry.space_group_name_H-M   'P 1'
#
loop_
_entity.id
_entity.type
_entity.pdbx_description
1 polymer ?
#
loop_
_entity_poly.entity_id
_entity_poly.type
_entity_poly.pdbx_seq_one_letter_code
_entity_poly.pdbx_strand_id
1 'polypeptide(L)'
;MSRLDIKADARRTFEICKSGGIAIFPVDVGYTMISGSREGLKKIFNAKQRGGHKRNALICDMETQRELQVLDKRGQEMIEVITQDYNLPLGPIATYRTDHPLMKKIDPNALAASTAGGTLAMLVNAGPFHAEITKLSREEVHPLFGSSANLTGTGTKFRVEDIQDELTSIADVIIDYGLRKYHMYRRSATLINFETMQVVRMGVCYEQISDILRRHYKIELPPDQSVDLNPSGHTNEFGLPIVNN
;
A
#
# COMPACT_ATOMS: atom_id res chain seq x y z
N MET A 1 25.61 3.53 -17.67
CA MET A 1 24.34 3.31 -16.95
C MET A 1 23.67 2.09 -17.54
N SER A 2 23.58 1.00 -16.78
CA SER A 2 22.89 -0.22 -17.20
C SER A 2 21.38 -0.06 -17.02
N ARG A 3 20.60 -0.81 -17.81
CA ARG A 3 19.17 -0.99 -17.64
C ARG A 3 18.86 -1.46 -16.20
N LEU A 4 17.72 -1.05 -15.65
CA LEU A 4 17.25 -1.48 -14.33
C LEU A 4 17.16 -3.02 -14.27
N ASP A 5 17.73 -3.62 -13.22
CA ASP A 5 17.57 -5.05 -12.92
C ASP A 5 16.54 -5.22 -11.80
N ILE A 6 15.27 -5.09 -12.18
CA ILE A 6 14.14 -5.12 -11.25
C ILE A 6 14.08 -6.45 -10.48
N LYS A 7 14.44 -7.56 -11.12
CA LYS A 7 14.40 -8.88 -10.49
C LYS A 7 15.48 -9.02 -9.42
N ALA A 8 16.70 -8.62 -9.72
CA ALA A 8 17.79 -8.65 -8.74
C ALA A 8 17.53 -7.68 -7.58
N ASP A 9 17.05 -6.46 -7.87
CA ASP A 9 16.74 -5.49 -6.83
C ASP A 9 15.56 -5.94 -5.95
N ALA A 10 14.47 -6.45 -6.54
CA ALA A 10 13.34 -6.99 -5.79
C ALA A 10 13.74 -8.18 -4.91
N ARG A 11 14.59 -9.08 -5.43
CA ARG A 11 15.18 -10.19 -4.66
C ARG A 11 16.00 -9.67 -3.49
N ARG A 12 16.93 -8.74 -3.71
CA ARG A 12 17.75 -8.14 -2.64
C ARG A 12 16.87 -7.50 -1.56
N THR A 13 15.88 -6.71 -1.97
CA THR A 13 14.93 -6.06 -1.06
C THR A 13 14.16 -7.09 -0.24
N PHE A 14 13.66 -8.14 -0.88
CA PHE A 14 12.91 -9.20 -0.23
C PHE A 14 13.75 -9.94 0.82
N GLU A 15 14.99 -10.33 0.50
CA GLU A 15 15.88 -11.02 1.45
C GLU A 15 16.18 -10.15 2.68
N ILE A 16 16.39 -8.83 2.51
CA ILE A 16 16.58 -7.89 3.62
C ILE A 16 15.34 -7.85 4.52
N CYS A 17 14.15 -7.75 3.95
CA CYS A 17 12.92 -7.75 4.74
C CYS A 17 12.70 -9.07 5.46
N LYS A 18 12.98 -10.20 4.80
CA LYS A 18 12.88 -11.55 5.34
C LYS A 18 13.85 -11.81 6.48
N SER A 19 15.05 -11.22 6.45
CA SER A 19 15.99 -11.22 7.59
C SER A 19 15.64 -10.20 8.67
N GLY A 20 14.51 -9.52 8.56
CA GLY A 20 13.97 -8.58 9.53
C GLY A 20 14.44 -7.14 9.40
N GLY A 21 15.16 -6.81 8.33
CA GLY A 21 15.55 -5.44 7.98
C GLY A 21 14.40 -4.59 7.45
N ILE A 22 14.74 -3.34 7.16
CA ILE A 22 13.86 -2.30 6.64
C ILE A 22 14.30 -1.92 5.24
N ALA A 23 13.36 -1.89 4.31
CA ALA A 23 13.62 -1.47 2.95
C ALA A 23 12.83 -0.24 2.57
N ILE A 24 13.46 0.62 1.75
CA ILE A 24 12.80 1.66 0.98
C ILE A 24 12.95 1.32 -0.51
N PHE A 25 11.86 1.33 -1.26
CA PHE A 25 11.88 1.00 -2.68
C PHE A 25 10.75 1.69 -3.46
N PRO A 26 10.86 1.75 -4.80
CA PRO A 26 9.93 2.52 -5.61
C PRO A 26 8.71 1.67 -6.02
N VAL A 27 7.53 2.28 -5.94
CA VAL A 27 6.30 1.81 -6.60
C VAL A 27 5.72 2.96 -7.44
N ASP A 28 4.79 2.69 -8.34
CA ASP A 28 4.26 3.73 -9.25
C ASP A 28 3.63 4.92 -8.51
N VAL A 29 3.07 4.67 -7.33
CA VAL A 29 2.38 5.66 -6.47
C VAL A 29 3.29 6.34 -5.44
N GLY A 30 4.61 6.20 -5.54
CA GLY A 30 5.60 6.82 -4.64
C GLY A 30 6.66 5.85 -4.12
N TYR A 31 7.44 6.26 -3.12
CA TYR A 31 8.35 5.37 -2.42
C TYR A 31 7.65 4.72 -1.21
N THR A 32 7.92 3.44 -1.01
CA THR A 32 7.36 2.63 0.08
C THR A 32 8.47 2.23 1.04
N MET A 33 8.14 2.20 2.34
CA MET A 33 8.98 1.70 3.41
C MET A 33 8.30 0.48 4.06
N ILE A 34 8.98 -0.67 4.07
CA ILE A 34 8.44 -1.95 4.58
C ILE A 34 9.43 -2.65 5.51
N SER A 35 8.91 -3.60 6.28
CA SER A 35 9.69 -4.65 6.94
C SER A 35 8.87 -5.93 7.03
N GLY A 36 9.56 -7.08 7.05
CA GLY A 36 8.98 -8.40 7.27
C GLY A 36 8.99 -8.86 8.74
N SER A 37 9.49 -8.03 9.66
CA SER A 37 9.59 -8.34 11.09
C SER A 37 8.79 -7.38 11.96
N ARG A 38 8.40 -7.85 13.16
CA ARG A 38 7.74 -7.02 14.17
C ARG A 38 8.64 -5.87 14.62
N GLU A 39 9.92 -6.15 14.85
CA GLU A 39 10.92 -5.19 15.29
C GLU A 39 11.12 -4.08 14.25
N GLY A 40 11.24 -4.45 12.98
CA GLY A 40 11.38 -3.48 11.88
C GLY A 40 10.12 -2.65 11.69
N LEU A 41 8.93 -3.25 11.73
CA LEU A 41 7.66 -2.52 11.68
C LEU A 41 7.51 -1.54 12.86
N LYS A 42 7.92 -1.93 14.07
CA LYS A 42 7.93 -1.04 15.24
C LYS A 42 8.92 0.12 15.07
N LYS A 43 10.13 -0.15 14.55
CA LYS A 43 11.13 0.88 14.26
C LYS A 43 10.63 1.89 13.22
N ILE A 44 9.98 1.41 12.15
CA ILE A 44 9.32 2.26 11.13
C ILE A 44 8.22 3.11 11.78
N PHE A 45 7.35 2.51 12.59
CA PHE A 45 6.25 3.22 13.24
C PHE A 45 6.75 4.37 14.12
N ASN A 46 7.78 4.11 14.92
CA ASN A 46 8.40 5.08 15.81
C ASN A 46 9.08 6.22 15.02
N ALA A 47 9.92 5.89 14.04
CA ALA A 47 10.64 6.89 13.24
C ALA A 47 9.70 7.81 12.47
N LYS A 48 8.58 7.27 12.00
CA LYS A 48 7.54 8.04 11.29
C LYS A 48 6.65 8.89 12.19
N GLN A 49 6.80 8.80 13.51
CA GLN A 49 5.93 9.46 14.50
C GLN A 49 4.44 9.21 14.21
N ARG A 50 4.09 7.95 13.94
CA ARG A 50 2.71 7.61 13.56
C ARG A 50 1.75 7.74 14.73
N GLY A 51 0.59 8.34 14.46
CA GLY A 51 -0.56 8.20 15.36
C GLY A 51 -1.13 6.78 15.34
N GLY A 52 -1.60 6.29 16.48
CA GLY A 52 -2.17 4.94 16.64
C GLY A 52 -3.44 4.65 15.84
N HIS A 53 -4.02 5.65 15.17
CA HIS A 53 -5.14 5.51 14.22
C HIS A 53 -4.66 5.13 12.80
N LYS A 54 -3.37 5.24 12.50
CA LYS A 54 -2.82 4.86 11.19
C LYS A 54 -2.68 3.35 11.09
N ARG A 55 -2.88 2.81 9.89
CA ARG A 55 -2.66 1.40 9.56
C ARG A 55 -1.64 1.27 8.44
N ASN A 56 -0.87 0.18 8.46
CA ASN A 56 -0.07 -0.24 7.32
C ASN A 56 -0.95 -0.99 6.32
N ALA A 57 -0.59 -0.91 5.04
CA ALA A 57 -1.19 -1.75 4.02
C ALA A 57 -0.30 -2.99 3.79
N LEU A 58 -0.93 -4.11 3.42
CA LEU A 58 -0.23 -5.23 2.83
C LEU A 58 0.07 -4.89 1.36
N ILE A 59 1.32 -5.03 0.92
CA ILE A 59 1.61 -5.04 -0.52
C ILE A 59 1.43 -6.47 -1.04
N CYS A 60 0.66 -6.66 -2.10
CA CYS A 60 0.39 -8.00 -2.62
C CYS A 60 0.12 -8.00 -4.12
N ASP A 61 0.26 -9.17 -4.77
CA ASP A 61 -0.19 -9.36 -6.14
C ASP A 61 -1.70 -9.63 -6.20
N MET A 62 -2.25 -9.62 -7.42
CA MET A 62 -3.68 -9.87 -7.64
C MET A 62 -4.11 -11.28 -7.22
N GLU A 63 -3.21 -12.27 -7.29
CA GLU A 63 -3.49 -13.64 -6.85
C GLU A 63 -3.69 -13.69 -5.33
N THR A 64 -2.75 -13.12 -4.59
CA THR A 64 -2.85 -12.98 -3.13
C THR A 64 -4.09 -12.17 -2.72
N GLN A 65 -4.41 -11.09 -3.43
CA GLN A 65 -5.60 -10.29 -3.14
C GLN A 65 -6.89 -11.14 -3.23
N ARG A 66 -7.06 -11.90 -4.32
CA ARG A 66 -8.21 -12.82 -4.51
C ARG A 66 -8.29 -13.91 -3.45
N GLU A 67 -7.15 -14.44 -3.05
CA GLU A 67 -7.08 -15.52 -2.06
C GLU A 67 -7.38 -15.01 -0.64
N LEU A 68 -7.03 -13.76 -0.36
CA LEU A 68 -7.05 -13.22 1.00
C LEU A 68 -8.31 -12.39 1.29
N GLN A 69 -8.81 -11.57 0.36
CA GLN A 69 -10.02 -10.77 0.58
C GLN A 69 -11.29 -11.60 0.35
N VAL A 70 -12.28 -11.38 1.21
CA VAL A 70 -13.62 -11.96 1.10
C VAL A 70 -14.50 -10.94 0.39
N LEU A 71 -14.75 -11.16 -0.89
CA LEU A 71 -15.57 -10.31 -1.74
C LEU A 71 -16.62 -11.15 -2.47
N ASP A 72 -17.76 -10.53 -2.79
CA ASP A 72 -18.67 -11.10 -3.76
C ASP A 72 -18.10 -10.97 -5.18
N LYS A 73 -18.75 -11.64 -6.15
CA LYS A 73 -18.31 -11.64 -7.54
C LYS A 73 -18.20 -10.21 -8.10
N ARG A 74 -19.17 -9.35 -7.77
CA ARG A 74 -19.21 -7.97 -8.25
C ARG A 74 -18.05 -7.13 -7.71
N GLY A 75 -17.77 -7.24 -6.41
CA GLY A 75 -16.64 -6.58 -5.74
C GLY A 75 -15.31 -6.97 -6.37
N GLN A 76 -15.10 -8.27 -6.59
CA GLN A 76 -13.88 -8.76 -7.22
C GLN A 76 -13.76 -8.29 -8.67
N GLU A 77 -14.84 -8.35 -9.47
CA GLU A 77 -14.85 -7.86 -10.86
C GLU A 77 -14.50 -6.37 -10.93
N MET A 78 -15.00 -5.53 -10.03
CA MET A 78 -14.65 -4.10 -10.00
C MET A 78 -13.16 -3.87 -9.82
N ILE A 79 -12.52 -4.60 -8.91
CA ILE A 79 -11.07 -4.53 -8.68
C ILE A 79 -10.33 -4.96 -9.95
N GLU A 80 -10.75 -6.05 -10.59
CA GLU A 80 -10.11 -6.59 -11.79
C GLU A 80 -10.23 -5.66 -12.99
N VAL A 81 -11.40 -5.06 -13.23
CA VAL A 81 -11.54 -4.05 -14.29
C VAL A 81 -10.61 -2.88 -14.05
N ILE A 82 -10.56 -2.34 -12.83
CA ILE A 82 -9.68 -1.20 -12.50
C ILE A 82 -8.19 -1.57 -12.71
N THR A 83 -7.79 -2.75 -12.26
CA THR A 83 -6.37 -3.13 -12.16
C THR A 83 -5.84 -3.86 -13.38
N GLN A 84 -6.62 -4.71 -14.04
CA GLN A 84 -6.19 -5.55 -15.15
C GLN A 84 -6.59 -4.95 -16.50
N ASP A 85 -7.82 -4.45 -16.63
CA ASP A 85 -8.28 -3.90 -17.91
C ASP A 85 -7.80 -2.46 -18.12
N TYR A 86 -7.87 -1.63 -17.08
CA TYR A 86 -7.43 -0.23 -17.12
C TYR A 86 -6.01 -0.01 -16.60
N ASN A 87 -5.38 -1.04 -16.04
CA ASN A 87 -4.00 -1.00 -15.54
C ASN A 87 -3.72 0.15 -14.56
N LEU A 88 -4.64 0.38 -13.62
CA LEU A 88 -4.50 1.40 -12.58
C LEU A 88 -4.06 0.79 -11.24
N PRO A 89 -3.22 1.49 -10.46
CA PRO A 89 -2.91 1.07 -9.09
C PRO A 89 -4.13 1.29 -8.19
N LEU A 90 -4.34 0.38 -7.25
CA LEU A 90 -5.50 0.43 -6.37
C LEU A 90 -5.13 -0.08 -4.98
N GLY A 91 -5.73 0.50 -3.95
CA GLY A 91 -5.71 -0.11 -2.63
C GLY A 91 -7.10 -0.56 -2.19
N PRO A 92 -7.49 -1.80 -2.53
CA PRO A 92 -8.78 -2.34 -2.12
C PRO A 92 -8.77 -2.63 -0.62
N ILE A 93 -9.88 -2.31 0.04
CA ILE A 93 -10.15 -2.64 1.43
C ILE A 93 -11.34 -3.59 1.45
N ALA A 94 -11.20 -4.69 2.18
CA ALA A 94 -12.28 -5.64 2.41
C ALA A 94 -11.97 -6.49 3.65
N THR A 95 -12.99 -7.20 4.14
CA THR A 95 -12.85 -8.34 5.04
C THR A 95 -11.83 -9.33 4.48
N TYR A 96 -11.02 -9.95 5.35
CA TYR A 96 -9.96 -10.87 4.94
C TYR A 96 -10.03 -12.21 5.66
N ARG A 97 -9.49 -13.25 5.02
CA ARG A 97 -9.36 -14.61 5.54
C ARG A 97 -8.20 -14.67 6.54
N THR A 98 -8.53 -14.75 7.84
CA THR A 98 -7.54 -14.82 8.92
C THR A 98 -6.75 -16.13 8.93
N ASP A 99 -7.28 -17.18 8.32
CA ASP A 99 -6.67 -18.50 8.24
C ASP A 99 -5.69 -18.67 7.07
N HIS A 100 -5.58 -17.66 6.20
CA HIS A 100 -4.66 -17.62 5.06
C HIS A 100 -3.19 -17.80 5.52
N PRO A 101 -2.34 -18.58 4.80
CA PRO A 101 -0.96 -18.84 5.19
C PRO A 101 -0.12 -17.59 5.47
N LEU A 102 -0.25 -16.55 4.63
CA LEU A 102 0.41 -15.26 4.86
C LEU A 102 -0.03 -14.61 6.18
N MET A 103 -1.31 -14.68 6.55
CA MET A 103 -1.80 -14.04 7.78
C MET A 103 -1.29 -14.76 9.02
N LYS A 104 -1.21 -16.09 8.96
CA LYS A 104 -0.65 -16.93 10.04
C LYS A 104 0.85 -16.67 10.30
N LYS A 105 1.56 -16.02 9.38
CA LYS A 105 2.99 -15.67 9.51
C LYS A 105 3.22 -14.30 10.14
N ILE A 106 2.18 -13.49 10.33
CA ILE A 106 2.30 -12.15 10.90
C ILE A 106 2.21 -12.23 12.41
N ASP A 107 3.04 -11.47 13.10
CA ASP A 107 2.85 -11.22 14.53
C ASP A 107 1.45 -10.61 14.80
N PRO A 108 0.65 -11.14 15.74
CA PRO A 108 -0.70 -10.65 15.99
C PRO A 108 -0.80 -9.16 16.29
N ASN A 109 0.20 -8.56 16.96
CA ASN A 109 0.20 -7.12 17.24
C ASN A 109 0.49 -6.32 15.96
N ALA A 110 1.42 -6.79 15.12
CA ALA A 110 1.66 -6.19 13.82
C ALA A 110 0.43 -6.27 12.89
N LEU A 111 -0.34 -7.36 12.97
CA LEU A 111 -1.60 -7.52 12.25
C LEU A 111 -2.68 -6.54 12.78
N ALA A 112 -2.80 -6.38 14.10
CA ALA A 112 -3.72 -5.41 14.71
C ALA A 112 -3.38 -3.97 14.29
N ALA A 113 -2.09 -3.63 14.17
CA ALA A 113 -1.64 -2.33 13.67
C ALA A 113 -1.83 -2.14 12.16
N SER A 114 -2.26 -3.17 11.43
CA SER A 114 -2.46 -3.14 9.97
C SER A 114 -3.91 -3.40 9.55
N THR A 115 -4.80 -3.70 10.50
CA THR A 115 -6.21 -4.02 10.25
C THR A 115 -7.15 -3.13 11.06
N ALA A 116 -8.39 -3.00 10.63
CA ALA A 116 -9.43 -2.30 11.38
C ALA A 116 -10.80 -2.86 11.07
N GLY A 117 -11.60 -3.14 12.10
CA GLY A 117 -12.96 -3.67 11.93
C GLY A 117 -13.04 -4.98 11.14
N GLY A 118 -12.02 -5.84 11.24
CA GLY A 118 -11.95 -7.10 10.47
C GLY A 118 -11.55 -6.92 9.00
N THR A 119 -11.25 -5.69 8.56
CA THR A 119 -10.82 -5.40 7.19
C THR A 119 -9.30 -5.21 7.08
N LEU A 120 -8.78 -5.46 5.88
CA LEU A 120 -7.38 -5.29 5.53
C LEU A 120 -7.26 -4.43 4.26
N ALA A 121 -6.47 -3.36 4.37
CA ALA A 121 -6.08 -2.54 3.23
C ALA A 121 -4.89 -3.18 2.51
N MET A 122 -5.00 -3.28 1.19
CA MET A 122 -3.92 -3.77 0.32
C MET A 122 -3.42 -2.68 -0.61
N LEU A 123 -2.27 -2.90 -1.24
CA LEU A 123 -1.84 -2.21 -2.45
C LEU A 123 -1.64 -3.25 -3.54
N VAL A 124 -2.31 -3.06 -4.67
CA VAL A 124 -2.21 -3.91 -5.86
C VAL A 124 -1.91 -3.08 -7.10
N ASN A 125 -1.32 -3.73 -8.10
CA ASN A 125 -1.00 -3.16 -9.41
C ASN A 125 -0.20 -1.84 -9.39
N ALA A 126 0.82 -1.75 -8.52
CA ALA A 126 1.63 -0.53 -8.36
C ALA A 126 2.99 -0.55 -9.11
N GLY A 127 3.01 -1.16 -10.29
CA GLY A 127 4.16 -1.15 -11.21
C GLY A 127 5.09 -2.38 -11.13
N PRO A 128 6.14 -2.44 -11.97
CA PRO A 128 6.93 -3.66 -12.16
C PRO A 128 7.72 -4.12 -10.93
N PHE A 129 8.31 -3.19 -10.17
CA PHE A 129 9.01 -3.55 -8.92
C PHE A 129 8.04 -4.14 -7.90
N HIS A 130 6.87 -3.52 -7.77
CA HIS A 130 5.80 -4.02 -6.91
C HIS A 130 5.39 -5.44 -7.32
N ALA A 131 5.18 -5.70 -8.61
CA ALA A 131 4.82 -7.02 -9.11
C ALA A 131 5.87 -8.10 -8.79
N GLU A 132 7.15 -7.80 -8.97
CA GLU A 132 8.23 -8.75 -8.67
C GLU A 132 8.35 -9.03 -7.17
N ILE A 133 8.34 -8.00 -6.31
CA ILE A 133 8.49 -8.23 -4.86
C ILE A 133 7.26 -8.90 -4.23
N THR A 134 6.05 -8.61 -4.70
CA THR A 134 4.84 -9.24 -4.15
C THR A 134 4.69 -10.69 -4.61
N LYS A 135 5.18 -11.02 -5.81
CA LYS A 135 5.33 -12.41 -6.25
C LYS A 135 6.24 -13.20 -5.30
N LEU A 136 7.38 -12.64 -4.92
CA LEU A 136 8.29 -13.26 -3.92
C LEU A 136 7.60 -13.44 -2.57
N SER A 137 6.86 -12.42 -2.11
CA SER A 137 6.08 -12.47 -0.87
C SER A 137 5.10 -13.64 -0.85
N ARG A 138 4.39 -13.87 -1.96
CA ARG A 138 3.47 -15.00 -2.11
C ARG A 138 4.19 -16.35 -2.18
N GLU A 139 5.16 -16.48 -3.07
CA GLU A 139 5.88 -17.74 -3.32
C GLU A 139 6.59 -18.26 -2.07
N GLU A 140 7.11 -17.36 -1.23
CA GLU A 140 7.82 -17.72 0.00
C GLU A 140 6.97 -17.58 1.27
N VAL A 141 5.69 -17.25 1.12
CA VAL A 141 4.73 -17.09 2.21
C VAL A 141 5.29 -16.17 3.30
N HIS A 142 5.81 -15.02 2.87
CA HIS A 142 6.39 -14.02 3.77
C HIS A 142 5.71 -12.67 3.56
N PRO A 143 4.85 -12.23 4.50
CA PRO A 143 4.05 -11.04 4.32
C PRO A 143 4.88 -9.76 4.41
N LEU A 144 4.57 -8.80 3.54
CA LEU A 144 5.25 -7.51 3.50
C LEU A 144 4.26 -6.39 3.84
N PHE A 145 4.42 -5.80 5.03
CA PHE A 145 3.61 -4.66 5.46
C PHE A 145 4.40 -3.38 5.39
N GLY A 146 3.72 -2.31 5.04
CA GLY A 146 4.29 -0.99 5.21
C GLY A 146 3.40 0.12 4.72
N SER A 147 4.07 1.20 4.36
CA SER A 147 3.42 2.45 3.96
C SER A 147 4.35 3.30 3.12
N SER A 148 3.89 4.45 2.63
CA SER A 148 4.76 5.43 1.98
C SER A 148 5.98 5.80 2.83
N ALA A 149 7.12 6.09 2.21
CA ALA A 149 8.37 6.48 2.88
C ALA A 149 8.38 8.00 3.17
N ASN A 150 7.63 8.42 4.17
CA ASN A 150 7.49 9.83 4.59
C ASN A 150 7.14 9.96 6.07
N LEU A 151 7.52 11.06 6.72
CA LEU A 151 7.00 11.36 8.06
C LEU A 151 5.48 11.55 8.03
N THR A 152 4.79 11.18 9.11
CA THR A 152 3.33 11.29 9.19
C THR A 152 2.87 12.73 8.88
N GLY A 153 1.86 12.87 8.01
CA GLY A 153 1.31 14.18 7.63
C GLY A 153 2.11 14.95 6.56
N THR A 154 3.30 14.50 6.15
CA THR A 154 4.18 15.27 5.24
C THR A 154 4.01 14.98 3.74
N GLY A 155 2.95 14.27 3.38
CA GLY A 155 2.68 13.86 1.99
C GLY A 155 3.60 12.74 1.48
N THR A 156 3.17 12.06 0.41
CA THR A 156 3.94 10.98 -0.23
C THR A 156 5.19 11.53 -0.92
N LYS A 157 6.32 10.82 -0.83
CA LYS A 157 7.56 11.16 -1.53
C LYS A 157 7.70 10.34 -2.81
N PHE A 158 8.15 10.98 -3.88
CA PHE A 158 8.21 10.40 -5.23
C PHE A 158 9.62 10.29 -5.80
N ARG A 159 10.65 10.65 -5.03
CA ARG A 159 12.07 10.41 -5.29
C ARG A 159 12.80 10.27 -3.95
N VAL A 160 13.95 9.61 -3.92
CA VAL A 160 14.67 9.31 -2.67
C VAL A 160 15.12 10.58 -1.98
N GLU A 161 15.52 11.60 -2.73
CA GLU A 161 16.04 12.87 -2.23
C GLU A 161 14.98 13.70 -1.48
N ASP A 162 13.70 13.39 -1.64
CA ASP A 162 12.62 14.04 -0.89
C ASP A 162 12.25 13.29 0.41
N ILE A 163 12.84 12.11 0.64
CA ILE A 163 12.60 11.29 1.85
C ILE A 163 13.45 11.87 2.98
N GLN A 164 12.82 12.05 4.13
CA GLN A 164 13.47 12.62 5.30
C GLN A 164 14.59 11.71 5.83
N ASP A 165 15.69 12.31 6.30
CA ASP A 165 16.90 11.63 6.77
C ASP A 165 16.62 10.65 7.91
N GLU A 166 15.65 10.93 8.77
CA GLU A 166 15.24 10.03 9.85
C GLU A 166 14.69 8.69 9.34
N LEU A 167 14.19 8.65 8.10
CA LEU A 167 13.68 7.43 7.47
C LEU A 167 14.75 6.74 6.63
N THR A 168 15.56 7.49 5.88
CA THR A 168 16.64 6.90 5.07
C THR A 168 17.73 6.31 5.97
N SER A 169 18.05 6.94 7.10
CA SER A 169 19.06 6.48 8.05
C SER A 169 18.74 5.15 8.75
N ILE A 170 17.46 4.75 8.79
CA ILE A 170 17.05 3.48 9.39
C ILE A 170 16.82 2.35 8.39
N ALA A 171 16.91 2.64 7.09
CA ALA A 171 16.72 1.66 6.03
C ALA A 171 18.01 0.86 5.79
N ASP A 172 17.90 -0.45 5.77
CA ASP A 172 19.01 -1.37 5.47
C ASP A 172 19.25 -1.50 3.96
N VAL A 173 18.25 -1.16 3.14
CA VAL A 173 18.36 -1.06 1.69
C VAL A 173 17.46 0.05 1.15
N ILE A 174 18.00 0.84 0.22
CA ILE A 174 17.24 1.82 -0.56
C ILE A 174 17.42 1.49 -2.04
N ILE A 175 16.32 1.24 -2.74
CA ILE A 175 16.29 1.09 -4.20
C ILE A 175 15.89 2.45 -4.78
N ASP A 176 16.75 3.07 -5.56
CA ASP A 176 16.48 4.38 -6.16
C ASP A 176 16.29 4.26 -7.68
N TYR A 177 15.05 4.42 -8.13
CA TYR A 177 14.69 4.48 -9.56
C TYR A 177 14.24 5.89 -9.96
N GLY A 178 14.66 6.92 -9.22
CA GLY A 178 14.34 8.32 -9.47
C GLY A 178 12.86 8.65 -9.29
N LEU A 179 12.40 9.65 -10.05
CA LEU A 179 11.05 10.22 -9.94
C LEU A 179 9.97 9.22 -10.36
N ARG A 180 8.96 9.03 -9.50
CA ARG A 180 7.88 8.06 -9.71
C ARG A 180 6.79 8.54 -10.68
N LYS A 181 6.21 7.57 -11.38
CA LYS A 181 5.22 7.73 -12.47
C LYS A 181 4.09 8.70 -12.12
N TYR A 182 3.48 8.55 -10.95
CA TYR A 182 2.30 9.32 -10.56
C TYR A 182 2.59 10.52 -9.63
N HIS A 183 3.81 11.09 -9.67
CA HIS A 183 4.20 12.19 -8.78
C HIS A 183 3.30 13.43 -8.84
N MET A 184 2.69 13.71 -10.00
CA MET A 184 1.80 14.87 -10.17
C MET A 184 0.54 14.79 -9.31
N TYR A 185 0.11 13.59 -8.88
CA TYR A 185 -1.02 13.44 -7.96
C TYR A 185 -0.70 13.92 -6.54
N ARG A 186 0.58 13.97 -6.15
CA ARG A 186 1.06 14.36 -4.80
C ARG A 186 0.45 13.52 -3.64
N ARG A 187 -0.27 12.45 -3.95
CA ARG A 187 -0.92 11.51 -3.03
C ARG A 187 -0.53 10.07 -3.38
N SER A 188 -0.71 9.15 -2.44
CA SER A 188 -0.55 7.70 -2.68
C SER A 188 -1.81 7.09 -3.34
N ALA A 189 -1.87 5.76 -3.48
CA ALA A 189 -2.95 5.05 -4.17
C ALA A 189 -4.36 5.39 -3.66
N THR A 190 -5.36 5.36 -4.54
CA THR A 190 -6.78 5.44 -4.15
C THR A 190 -7.16 4.25 -3.27
N LEU A 191 -7.82 4.51 -2.13
CA LEU A 191 -8.29 3.47 -1.20
C LEU A 191 -9.82 3.45 -1.14
N ILE A 192 -10.42 2.30 -1.44
CA ILE A 192 -11.87 2.10 -1.43
C ILE A 192 -12.18 0.79 -0.72
N ASN A 193 -13.16 0.81 0.18
CA ASN A 193 -13.77 -0.41 0.70
C ASN A 193 -14.74 -0.97 -0.35
N PHE A 194 -14.46 -2.16 -0.88
CA PHE A 194 -15.25 -2.76 -1.96
C PHE A 194 -16.50 -3.52 -1.48
N GLU A 195 -16.70 -3.65 -0.17
CA GLU A 195 -17.94 -4.16 0.42
C GLU A 195 -18.97 -3.02 0.58
N THR A 196 -18.51 -1.82 0.93
CA THR A 196 -19.38 -0.67 1.26
C THR A 196 -19.32 0.47 0.25
N MET A 197 -18.38 0.41 -0.70
CA MET A 197 -17.99 1.50 -1.61
C MET A 197 -17.52 2.77 -0.90
N GLN A 198 -17.17 2.69 0.39
CA GLN A 198 -16.62 3.81 1.12
C GLN A 198 -15.23 4.17 0.56
N VAL A 199 -15.12 5.40 0.03
CA VAL A 199 -13.81 5.98 -0.32
C VAL A 199 -13.10 6.36 0.97
N VAL A 200 -11.97 5.72 1.26
CA VAL A 200 -11.12 6.02 2.42
C VAL A 200 -10.05 7.04 2.04
N ARG A 201 -9.52 6.96 0.81
CA ARG A 201 -8.56 7.93 0.28
C ARG A 201 -8.78 8.17 -1.21
N MET A 202 -8.99 9.43 -1.57
CA MET A 202 -8.94 9.94 -2.94
C MET A 202 -7.47 10.11 -3.33
N GLY A 203 -6.93 9.17 -4.08
CA GLY A 203 -5.50 9.07 -4.35
C GLY A 203 -5.15 9.15 -5.84
N VAL A 204 -4.06 8.49 -6.20
CA VAL A 204 -3.66 8.31 -7.60
C VAL A 204 -4.81 7.74 -8.43
N CYS A 205 -5.03 8.34 -9.60
CA CYS A 205 -6.03 7.95 -10.60
C CYS A 205 -7.48 7.92 -10.08
N TYR A 206 -7.81 8.64 -9.00
CA TYR A 206 -9.15 8.63 -8.41
C TYR A 206 -10.25 8.99 -9.42
N GLU A 207 -10.01 10.00 -10.25
CA GLU A 207 -10.91 10.45 -11.30
C GLU A 207 -11.18 9.38 -12.35
N GLN A 208 -10.15 8.61 -12.74
CA GLN A 208 -10.29 7.50 -13.68
C GLN A 208 -11.04 6.33 -13.04
N ILE A 209 -10.71 5.99 -11.79
CA ILE A 209 -11.38 4.94 -11.02
C ILE A 209 -12.86 5.28 -10.82
N SER A 210 -13.18 6.52 -10.46
CA SER A 210 -14.55 7.02 -10.31
C SER A 210 -15.32 6.92 -11.62
N ASP A 211 -14.72 7.32 -12.74
CA ASP A 211 -15.35 7.19 -14.06
C ASP A 211 -15.60 5.73 -14.46
N ILE A 212 -14.65 4.82 -14.22
CA ILE A 212 -14.80 3.38 -14.45
C ILE A 212 -15.99 2.83 -13.66
N LEU A 213 -16.02 3.08 -12.34
CA LEU A 213 -17.08 2.59 -11.45
C LEU A 213 -18.46 3.15 -11.84
N ARG A 214 -18.52 4.42 -12.22
CA ARG A 214 -19.75 5.06 -12.71
C ARG A 214 -20.24 4.45 -14.01
N ARG A 215 -19.39 4.30 -15.02
CA ARG A 215 -19.81 3.83 -16.35
C ARG A 215 -20.19 2.36 -16.36
N HIS A 216 -19.34 1.51 -15.78
CA HIS A 216 -19.47 0.05 -15.81
C HIS A 216 -20.43 -0.48 -14.75
N TYR A 217 -20.44 0.12 -13.55
CA TYR A 217 -21.15 -0.43 -12.39
C TYR A 217 -22.25 0.48 -11.82
N LYS A 218 -22.45 1.66 -12.41
CA LYS A 218 -23.44 2.66 -11.97
C LYS A 218 -23.25 3.10 -10.51
N ILE A 219 -21.99 3.15 -10.06
CA ILE A 219 -21.61 3.61 -8.73
C ILE A 219 -21.06 5.02 -8.82
N GLU A 220 -21.67 5.96 -8.09
CA GLU A 220 -21.18 7.33 -7.97
C GLU A 220 -20.32 7.45 -6.71
N LEU A 221 -19.05 7.82 -6.89
CA LEU A 221 -18.15 8.13 -5.79
C LEU A 221 -18.20 9.63 -5.47
N PRO A 222 -17.91 10.05 -4.22
CA PRO A 222 -17.86 11.45 -3.85
C PRO A 222 -16.86 12.26 -4.69
N PRO A 223 -17.11 13.55 -4.96
CA PRO A 223 -16.16 14.38 -5.70
C PRO A 223 -14.89 14.64 -4.88
N ASP A 224 -13.73 14.70 -5.55
CA ASP A 224 -12.48 15.11 -4.92
C ASP A 224 -12.44 16.64 -4.79
N GLN A 225 -12.21 17.12 -3.56
CA GLN A 225 -12.14 18.55 -3.24
C GLN A 225 -10.82 19.20 -3.67
N SER A 226 -9.95 18.50 -4.39
CA SER A 226 -8.59 18.87 -4.80
C SER A 226 -7.52 18.65 -3.73
N VAL A 227 -6.27 18.56 -4.20
CA VAL A 227 -5.09 18.39 -3.35
C VAL A 227 -4.83 19.60 -2.44
N ASP A 228 -5.28 20.79 -2.81
CA ASP A 228 -5.03 21.99 -2.01
C ASP A 228 -5.96 22.07 -0.79
N LEU A 229 -7.20 21.59 -0.92
CA LEU A 229 -8.16 21.53 0.19
C LEU A 229 -8.04 20.24 1.02
N ASN A 230 -7.67 19.12 0.38
CA ASN A 230 -7.42 17.85 1.06
C ASN A 230 -6.07 17.25 0.62
N PRO A 231 -4.93 17.68 1.19
CA PRO A 231 -3.62 17.20 0.76
C PRO A 231 -3.41 15.70 0.92
N SER A 232 -4.03 15.08 1.94
CA SER A 232 -3.86 13.64 2.20
C SER A 232 -4.80 12.77 1.35
N GLY A 233 -5.89 13.36 0.85
CA GLY A 233 -6.98 12.67 0.17
C GLY A 233 -7.86 11.82 1.09
N HIS A 234 -7.58 11.74 2.40
CA HIS A 234 -8.39 10.94 3.31
C HIS A 234 -9.74 11.61 3.53
N THR A 235 -10.80 10.81 3.52
CA THR A 235 -12.17 11.28 3.77
C THR A 235 -12.54 11.21 5.26
N ASN A 236 -11.84 10.37 6.03
CA ASN A 236 -12.05 10.21 7.47
C ASN A 236 -10.74 9.80 8.16
N GLU A 237 -9.79 10.73 8.26
CA GLU A 237 -8.43 10.48 8.72
C GLU A 237 -8.34 9.87 10.13
N PHE A 238 -9.31 10.15 11.00
CA PHE A 238 -9.38 9.68 12.39
C PHE A 238 -10.54 8.71 12.64
N GLY A 239 -11.14 8.16 11.57
CA GLY A 239 -12.28 7.25 11.68
C GLY A 239 -11.95 5.87 12.26
N LEU A 240 -10.67 5.53 12.38
CA LEU A 240 -10.23 4.25 12.92
C LEU A 240 -9.92 4.35 14.42
N PRO A 241 -10.28 3.32 15.22
CA PRO A 241 -9.91 3.26 16.63
C PRO A 241 -8.41 3.38 16.83
N ILE A 242 -7.99 4.01 17.93
CA ILE A 242 -6.58 4.07 18.31
C ILE A 242 -6.13 2.69 18.77
N VAL A 243 -5.06 2.17 18.16
CA VAL A 243 -4.36 0.97 18.63
C VAL A 243 -3.18 1.44 19.47
N ASN A 244 -3.18 1.08 20.75
CA ASN A 244 -2.04 1.31 21.63
C ASN A 244 -1.02 0.19 21.37
N ASN A 245 0.16 0.57 20.87
CA ASN A 245 1.29 -0.35 20.63
C ASN A 245 2.12 -0.58 21.90
#